data_AF-A0A8H7TB27-F1
#
_entry.id   AF-A0A8H7TB27-F1
#
_cell.length_a   1.000
_cell.length_b   1.000
_cell.length_c   1.000
_cell.angle_alpha   90.00
_cell.angle_beta   90.00
_cell.angle_gamma   90.00
#
_symmetry.space_group_name_H-M   'P 1'
#
loop_
_entity.id
_entity.type
_entity.pdbx_description
1 polymer ?
#
loop_
_entity_poly.entity_id
_entity_poly.type
_entity_poly.pdbx_seq_one_letter_code
_entity_poly.pdbx_strand_id
1 'polypeptide(L)'
;MEAEEVVRVVVTGGDVFKTFNFNSSLMVRGALPSRIDRAGKPPIVILKYPEGVLCSYDFVTNMMQKIWGGRAPEEISLALHMGMRDSHPEETTYCLEQLGHKTGYKQPGDDGRQFPEALIEEGGPWHELPDVLYSDFDLQATRSRIANALPALLLSVVLCGNLDLDPEAMTLDEEMLNLPSNSMESFSARWPDFTGSPNSETRNPSSPWTNVEHLVHELRNYRDAALQTQRQWPMHDATCPVPNCTEFKCIERPIARTQHIHEEIGRAKTMWLWFRGRIKRHWVERVWGTYELRHPVGPRGPMAPDEDMVALRRATTLTTQSWRVIIGMTLLLMVVPFILAILTAFYTPQLCRIILWLWAYAGAPEEGACPHILRKGGFLHRTGFYTPTDISSLRSRDTLFTLSSLWSFIWFSLAVIFGLGGVFTATGGTVMQLMGVYRSGFCDLDAEWWIRTHDEVPIVISTI
;
A
#
# COMPACT_ATOMS: atom_id res chain seq x y z
N MET A 1 4.85 52.79 -26.40
CA MET A 1 5.25 51.44 -25.97
C MET A 1 4.48 51.17 -24.70
N GLU A 2 3.40 50.41 -24.80
CA GLU A 2 2.73 49.89 -23.59
C GLU A 2 3.73 48.96 -22.91
N ALA A 3 3.90 49.10 -21.59
CA ALA A 3 4.73 48.18 -20.82
C ALA A 3 4.12 46.78 -20.99
N GLU A 4 4.94 45.80 -21.37
CA GLU A 4 4.52 44.41 -21.40
C GLU A 4 3.96 44.06 -20.02
N GLU A 5 2.71 43.63 -19.96
CA GLU A 5 2.09 43.20 -18.70
C GLU A 5 2.87 41.96 -18.20
N VAL A 6 3.39 42.01 -16.98
CA VAL A 6 4.18 40.93 -16.38
C VAL A 6 3.50 40.48 -15.09
N VAL A 7 3.34 39.17 -14.94
CA VAL A 7 2.85 38.58 -13.69
C VAL A 7 4.03 38.29 -12.79
N ARG A 8 4.06 38.89 -11.60
CA ARG A 8 5.18 38.76 -10.65
C ARG A 8 4.77 37.87 -9.50
N VAL A 9 5.45 36.73 -9.39
CA VAL A 9 5.14 35.69 -8.41
C VAL A 9 6.27 35.63 -7.39
N VAL A 10 6.01 35.99 -6.14
CA VAL A 10 6.96 35.75 -5.06
C VAL A 10 6.89 34.30 -4.63
N VAL A 11 8.03 33.62 -4.52
CA VAL A 11 8.10 32.22 -4.11
C VAL A 11 9.00 32.06 -2.89
N THR A 12 8.47 31.41 -1.87
CA THR A 12 9.18 31.09 -0.62
C THR A 12 9.28 29.57 -0.44
N GLY A 13 10.18 29.12 0.44
CA GLY A 13 10.39 27.70 0.75
C GLY A 13 11.01 27.58 2.13
N GLY A 14 10.52 26.62 2.92
CA GLY A 14 10.98 26.35 4.29
C GLY A 14 12.45 25.96 4.37
N ASP A 15 13.14 26.41 5.41
CA ASP A 15 14.52 25.99 5.71
C ASP A 15 14.56 24.56 6.26
N VAL A 16 15.76 24.05 6.55
CA VAL A 16 16.02 22.76 7.22
C VAL A 16 15.02 22.54 8.35
N PHE A 17 14.29 21.42 8.29
CA PHE A 17 13.14 21.16 9.17
C PHE A 17 13.39 19.90 10.02
N LYS A 18 13.19 20.02 11.34
CA LYS A 18 13.35 18.92 12.30
C LYS A 18 14.71 18.22 12.17
N THR A 19 14.71 16.90 11.98
CA THR A 19 15.89 16.04 11.86
C THR A 19 16.40 15.92 10.43
N PHE A 20 15.66 16.43 9.44
CA PHE A 20 16.09 16.40 8.05
C PHE A 20 17.15 17.47 7.83
N ASN A 21 18.26 17.12 7.19
CA ASN A 21 19.31 18.07 6.80
C ASN A 21 18.98 18.81 5.47
N PHE A 22 17.72 18.74 5.02
CA PHE A 22 17.22 19.38 3.82
C PHE A 22 15.74 19.74 3.99
N ASN A 23 15.24 20.59 3.10
CA ASN A 23 13.81 20.86 2.96
C ASN A 23 13.46 20.88 1.47
N SER A 24 12.52 20.04 1.06
CA SER A 24 12.14 19.89 -0.36
C SER A 24 11.61 21.19 -0.96
N SER A 25 10.88 22.00 -0.18
CA SER A 25 10.34 23.28 -0.65
C SER A 25 11.41 24.31 -0.98
N LEU A 26 12.51 24.36 -0.20
CA LEU A 26 13.68 25.19 -0.49
C LEU A 26 14.40 24.74 -1.76
N MET A 27 14.55 23.42 -1.94
CA MET A 27 15.15 22.85 -3.15
C MET A 27 14.33 23.19 -4.40
N VAL A 28 13.00 23.01 -4.34
CA VAL A 28 12.08 23.35 -5.43
C VAL A 28 12.15 24.84 -5.77
N ARG A 29 12.06 25.73 -4.77
CA ARG A 29 12.22 27.18 -4.97
C ARG A 29 13.55 27.51 -5.66
N GLY A 30 14.64 26.87 -5.23
CA GLY A 30 15.98 27.02 -5.82
C GLY A 30 16.01 26.65 -7.31
N ALA A 31 15.34 25.56 -7.68
CA ALA A 31 15.31 25.03 -9.04
C ALA A 31 14.39 25.79 -10.02
N LEU A 32 13.44 26.60 -9.54
CA LEU A 32 12.53 27.34 -10.41
C LEU A 32 13.29 28.29 -11.37
N PRO A 33 12.87 28.47 -12.63
CA PRO A 33 13.44 29.49 -13.50
C PRO A 33 13.12 30.89 -12.97
N SER A 34 13.89 31.92 -13.34
CA SER A 34 13.59 33.31 -12.99
C SER A 34 12.44 33.90 -13.83
N ARG A 35 12.17 33.32 -15.00
CA ARG A 35 11.12 33.74 -15.92
C ARG A 35 10.51 32.53 -16.63
N ILE A 36 9.19 32.56 -16.82
CA ILE A 36 8.43 31.58 -17.60
C ILE A 36 7.68 32.32 -18.70
N ASP A 37 8.11 32.14 -19.94
CA ASP A 37 7.41 32.67 -21.11
C ASP A 37 6.25 31.76 -21.51
N ARG A 38 5.12 32.37 -21.89
CA ARG A 38 3.88 31.67 -22.22
C ARG A 38 3.32 32.22 -23.53
N ALA A 39 3.10 31.36 -24.52
CA ALA A 39 2.59 31.78 -25.82
C ALA A 39 1.24 32.50 -25.67
N GLY A 40 1.17 33.75 -26.14
CA GLY A 40 -0.05 34.57 -26.10
C GLY A 40 -0.51 35.00 -24.70
N LYS A 41 0.35 34.91 -23.67
CA LYS A 41 0.03 35.34 -22.30
C LYS A 41 1.17 36.17 -21.71
N PRO A 42 0.88 37.06 -20.73
CA PRO A 42 1.91 37.72 -19.94
C PRO A 42 2.98 36.74 -19.42
N PRO A 43 4.28 37.07 -19.52
CA PRO A 43 5.32 36.27 -18.89
C PRO A 43 5.16 36.26 -17.37
N ILE A 44 5.62 35.19 -16.74
CA ILE A 44 5.70 35.10 -15.29
C ILE A 44 7.15 35.37 -14.88
N VAL A 45 7.35 36.34 -14.00
CA VAL A 45 8.65 36.59 -13.34
C VAL A 45 8.59 36.04 -11.93
N ILE A 46 9.53 35.15 -11.61
CA ILE A 46 9.60 34.46 -10.32
C ILE A 46 10.59 35.21 -9.42
N LEU A 47 10.05 35.83 -8.37
CA LEU A 47 10.79 36.54 -7.34
C LEU A 47 11.07 35.57 -6.19
N LYS A 48 12.23 34.90 -6.22
CA LYS A 48 12.63 33.97 -5.15
C LYS A 48 12.99 34.77 -3.90
N TYR A 49 12.30 34.51 -2.78
CA TYR A 49 12.74 35.06 -1.51
C TYR A 49 14.14 34.51 -1.16
N PRO A 50 15.11 35.34 -0.76
CA PRO A 50 16.52 34.93 -0.69
C PRO A 50 16.80 33.93 0.44
N GLU A 51 16.12 34.06 1.57
CA GLU A 51 16.36 33.26 2.78
C GLU A 51 15.44 32.05 2.84
N GLY A 52 15.90 30.91 3.38
CA GLY A 52 15.00 29.81 3.74
C GLY A 52 14.02 30.27 4.83
N VAL A 53 12.76 29.84 4.74
CA VAL A 53 11.76 30.25 5.74
C VAL A 53 11.94 29.41 7.00
N LEU A 54 12.43 30.03 8.07
CA LEU A 54 12.51 29.38 9.36
C LEU A 54 11.11 29.10 9.91
N CYS A 55 10.92 27.95 10.56
CA CYS A 55 9.67 27.61 11.23
C CYS A 55 9.53 28.37 12.57
N SER A 56 9.57 29.71 12.52
CA SER A 56 9.45 30.63 13.65
C SER A 56 8.45 31.73 13.33
N TYR A 57 7.56 32.04 14.28
CA TYR A 57 6.52 33.06 14.11
C TYR A 57 7.10 34.46 13.85
N ASP A 58 8.16 34.83 14.56
CA ASP A 58 8.82 36.12 14.36
C ASP A 58 9.44 36.21 12.97
N PHE A 59 10.06 35.13 12.50
CA PHE A 59 10.66 35.10 11.18
C PHE A 59 9.59 35.26 10.08
N VAL A 60 8.52 34.47 10.15
CA VAL A 60 7.43 34.50 9.16
C VAL A 60 6.75 35.86 9.15
N THR A 61 6.45 36.43 10.32
CA THR A 61 5.81 37.76 10.43
C THR A 61 6.70 38.86 9.83
N ASN A 62 7.99 38.86 10.17
CA ASN A 62 8.95 39.82 9.61
C ASN A 62 9.15 39.63 8.10
N MET A 63 9.17 38.38 7.62
CA MET A 63 9.23 38.07 6.19
C MET A 63 8.01 38.63 5.46
N MET A 64 6.80 38.39 5.98
CA MET A 64 5.58 38.90 5.37
C MET A 64 5.56 40.43 5.33
N GLN A 65 6.01 41.09 6.40
CA GLN A 65 6.19 42.54 6.40
C GLN A 65 7.25 43.01 5.38
N LYS A 66 8.34 42.27 5.16
CA LYS A 66 9.32 42.62 4.10
C LYS A 66 8.73 42.45 2.70
N ILE A 67 7.94 41.40 2.47
CA ILE A 67 7.31 41.11 1.18
C ILE A 67 6.23 42.15 0.86
N TRP A 68 5.35 42.46 1.83
CA TRP A 68 4.15 43.29 1.61
C TRP A 68 4.28 44.73 2.10
N GLY A 69 5.16 45.03 3.05
CA GLY A 69 5.31 46.33 3.72
C GLY A 69 6.04 47.42 2.92
N GLY A 70 5.96 47.38 1.58
CA GLY A 70 6.25 48.56 0.75
C GLY A 70 7.70 48.79 0.35
N ARG A 71 8.60 47.81 0.47
CA ARG A 71 9.95 47.86 -0.14
C ARG A 71 10.18 46.89 -1.28
N ALA A 72 9.19 46.06 -1.63
CA ALA A 72 9.23 45.32 -2.88
C ALA A 72 9.21 46.34 -4.04
N PRO A 73 10.25 46.42 -4.89
CA PRO A 73 10.35 47.45 -5.93
C PRO A 73 9.31 47.31 -7.04
N GLU A 74 8.37 46.38 -6.91
CA GLU A 74 7.55 45.82 -7.98
C GLU A 74 6.22 45.29 -7.40
N GLU A 75 5.09 45.61 -8.03
CA GLU A 75 3.76 45.12 -7.67
C GLU A 75 3.72 43.58 -7.79
N ILE A 76 3.65 42.89 -6.64
CA ILE A 76 3.54 41.43 -6.57
C ILE A 76 2.12 41.06 -6.96
N SER A 77 1.99 40.27 -8.03
CA SER A 77 0.68 39.79 -8.50
C SER A 77 0.20 38.56 -7.74
N LEU A 78 1.13 37.75 -7.22
CA LEU A 78 0.83 36.48 -6.57
C LEU A 78 1.94 36.09 -5.58
N ALA A 79 1.57 35.44 -4.48
CA ALA A 79 2.51 34.79 -3.57
C ALA A 79 2.28 33.28 -3.55
N LEU A 80 3.37 32.52 -3.69
CA LEU A 80 3.39 31.07 -3.55
C LEU A 80 4.30 30.70 -2.37
N HIS A 81 3.70 30.22 -1.29
CA HIS A 81 4.41 29.65 -0.16
C HIS A 81 4.43 28.12 -0.27
N MET A 82 5.59 27.52 0.00
CA MET A 82 5.77 26.07 -0.04
C MET A 82 6.42 25.61 1.26
N GLY A 83 5.91 24.52 1.82
CA GLY A 83 6.45 23.84 2.99
C GLY A 83 6.72 22.36 2.71
N MET A 84 7.51 21.73 3.57
CA MET A 84 7.68 20.28 3.59
C MET A 84 6.78 19.69 4.67
N ARG A 85 6.06 18.62 4.32
CA ARG A 85 5.19 17.89 5.25
C ARG A 85 5.90 16.60 5.70
N ASP A 86 5.97 16.38 7.01
CA ASP A 86 6.64 15.22 7.65
C ASP A 86 5.66 14.08 7.97
N SER A 87 4.36 14.33 7.92
CA SER A 87 3.34 13.34 8.27
C SER A 87 2.97 12.49 7.05
N HIS A 88 3.20 11.16 7.14
CA HIS A 88 2.78 10.07 6.22
C HIS A 88 3.75 9.77 5.06
N PRO A 89 4.89 9.10 5.31
CA PRO A 89 5.81 8.66 4.26
C PRO A 89 5.19 7.68 3.25
N GLU A 90 4.07 7.04 3.60
CA GLU A 90 3.23 6.25 2.69
C GLU A 90 2.40 7.09 1.69
N GLU A 91 2.25 8.39 1.91
CA GLU A 91 1.49 9.32 1.06
C GLU A 91 2.41 10.35 0.41
N THR A 92 3.16 9.93 -0.62
CA THR A 92 3.97 10.82 -1.46
C THR A 92 3.06 11.73 -2.32
N THR A 93 2.49 12.77 -1.71
CA THR A 93 1.46 13.61 -2.34
C THR A 93 1.74 15.10 -2.16
N TYR A 94 1.39 15.92 -3.15
CA TYR A 94 1.36 17.37 -2.98
C TYR A 94 0.01 17.77 -2.37
N CYS A 95 0.05 18.64 -1.38
CA CYS A 95 -1.13 19.24 -0.75
C CYS A 95 -1.25 20.70 -1.20
N LEU A 96 -2.48 21.15 -1.46
CA LEU A 96 -2.79 22.55 -1.75
C LEU A 96 -3.63 23.10 -0.62
N GLU A 97 -3.14 24.16 0.03
CA GLU A 97 -3.82 24.77 1.16
C GLU A 97 -4.98 25.65 0.70
N GLN A 98 -6.16 25.36 1.25
CA GLN A 98 -7.38 26.08 0.91
C GLN A 98 -7.65 27.27 1.82
N LEU A 99 -7.23 27.23 3.08
CA LEU A 99 -7.55 28.28 4.04
C LEU A 99 -6.34 28.74 4.85
N GLY A 100 -6.54 29.71 5.72
CA GLY A 100 -5.54 30.40 6.52
C GLY A 100 -6.10 30.79 7.88
N HIS A 101 -5.70 30.16 8.99
CA HIS A 101 -6.12 30.63 10.32
C HIS A 101 -5.26 31.81 10.78
N LYS A 102 -5.91 32.82 11.34
CA LYS A 102 -5.26 34.00 11.94
C LYS A 102 -4.56 33.67 13.27
N THR A 103 -5.01 32.64 13.99
CA THR A 103 -4.60 32.31 15.36
C THR A 103 -3.27 31.55 15.48
N GLY A 104 -2.58 31.23 14.38
CA GLY A 104 -1.31 30.48 14.38
C GLY A 104 -1.45 29.01 14.82
N TYR A 105 -0.32 28.30 15.07
CA TYR A 105 -0.36 26.92 15.58
C TYR A 105 -0.49 26.87 17.10
N LYS A 106 -1.14 25.79 17.57
CA LYS A 106 -0.99 25.32 18.95
C LYS A 106 0.44 24.88 19.28
N GLN A 107 1.25 24.58 18.26
CA GLN A 107 2.63 24.12 18.40
C GLN A 107 3.62 25.30 18.45
N PRO A 108 4.64 25.25 19.32
CA PRO A 108 5.71 26.24 19.29
C PRO A 108 6.52 26.09 17.99
N GLY A 109 7.11 27.20 17.53
CA GLY A 109 8.07 27.17 16.44
C GLY A 109 9.36 26.41 16.81
N ASP A 110 10.27 26.25 15.85
CA ASP A 110 11.58 25.62 16.04
C ASP A 110 12.46 26.39 17.06
N ASP A 111 12.14 27.67 17.33
CA ASP A 111 12.75 28.50 18.36
C ASP A 111 12.11 28.32 19.75
N GLY A 112 11.12 27.44 19.88
CA GLY A 112 10.38 27.17 21.11
C GLY A 112 9.36 28.23 21.47
N ARG A 113 9.15 29.27 20.65
CA ARG A 113 8.19 30.35 20.93
C ARG A 113 6.79 29.98 20.46
N GLN A 114 5.81 30.41 21.23
CA GLN A 114 4.40 30.28 20.89
C GLN A 114 3.97 31.39 19.93
N PHE A 115 2.80 31.22 19.32
CA PHE A 115 2.19 32.25 18.50
C PHE A 115 1.98 33.54 19.33
N PRO A 116 2.43 34.71 18.85
CA PRO A 116 2.30 35.95 19.60
C PRO A 116 0.86 36.49 19.52
N GLU A 117 0.10 36.31 20.60
CA GLU A 117 -1.30 36.79 20.74
C GLU A 117 -1.46 38.29 20.46
N ALA A 118 -0.42 39.09 20.75
CA ALA A 118 -0.39 40.52 20.44
C ALA A 118 -0.59 40.86 18.94
N LEU A 119 -0.45 39.89 18.03
CA LEU A 119 -0.79 40.08 16.62
C LEU A 119 -2.31 40.18 16.39
N ILE A 120 -3.11 39.49 17.19
CA ILE A 120 -4.56 39.28 16.98
C ILE A 120 -5.42 40.01 18.02
N GLU A 121 -4.84 40.35 19.17
CA GLU A 121 -5.47 41.17 20.20
C GLU A 121 -5.87 42.56 19.68
N GLU A 122 -6.76 43.24 20.41
CA GLU A 122 -7.21 44.60 20.08
C GLU A 122 -6.02 45.56 19.90
N GLY A 123 -5.93 46.18 18.72
CA GLY A 123 -4.81 47.05 18.34
C GLY A 123 -3.62 46.32 17.71
N GLY A 124 -3.64 44.99 17.63
CA GLY A 124 -2.66 44.18 16.91
C GLY A 124 -2.81 44.32 15.37
N PRO A 125 -1.72 44.10 14.60
CA PRO A 125 -1.72 44.27 13.14
C PRO A 125 -2.69 43.36 12.39
N TRP A 126 -3.13 42.25 12.99
CA TRP A 126 -4.06 41.30 12.38
C TRP A 126 -5.45 41.33 13.01
N HIS A 127 -5.68 42.22 13.99
CA HIS A 127 -6.94 42.29 14.73
C HIS A 127 -8.17 42.34 13.81
N GLU A 128 -8.12 43.21 12.79
CA GLU A 128 -9.21 43.43 11.84
C GLU A 128 -9.30 42.36 10.72
N LEU A 129 -8.34 41.43 10.64
CA LEU A 129 -8.40 40.35 9.67
C LEU A 129 -9.44 39.30 10.10
N PRO A 130 -10.14 38.67 9.13
CA PRO A 130 -11.03 37.55 9.44
C PRO A 130 -10.24 36.40 10.08
N ASP A 131 -10.92 35.60 10.89
CA ASP A 131 -10.29 34.46 11.58
C ASP A 131 -9.80 33.38 10.60
N VAL A 132 -10.45 33.31 9.44
CA VAL A 132 -10.11 32.43 8.33
C VAL A 132 -9.97 33.24 7.04
N LEU A 133 -8.84 33.06 6.35
CA LEU A 133 -8.61 33.52 4.99
C LEU A 133 -8.76 32.34 4.03
N TYR A 134 -9.27 32.58 2.83
CA TYR A 134 -9.33 31.57 1.78
C TYR A 134 -8.27 31.84 0.72
N SER A 135 -7.73 30.77 0.16
CA SER A 135 -6.83 30.84 -0.98
C SER A 135 -7.59 31.29 -2.22
N ASP A 136 -7.12 32.36 -2.87
CA ASP A 136 -7.67 32.84 -4.16
C ASP A 136 -7.22 31.97 -5.35
N PHE A 137 -6.39 30.95 -5.11
CA PHE A 137 -6.01 30.03 -6.16
C PHE A 137 -7.21 29.18 -6.61
N ASP A 138 -7.31 28.96 -7.92
CA ASP A 138 -8.18 27.90 -8.45
C ASP A 138 -7.56 26.53 -8.12
N LEU A 139 -7.87 26.04 -6.93
CA LEU A 139 -7.31 24.81 -6.39
C LEU A 139 -7.68 23.59 -7.24
N GLN A 140 -8.87 23.58 -7.84
CA GLN A 140 -9.32 22.49 -8.71
C GLN A 140 -8.54 22.48 -10.03
N ALA A 141 -8.42 23.62 -10.70
CA ALA A 141 -7.61 23.70 -11.91
C ALA A 141 -6.13 23.42 -11.63
N THR A 142 -5.62 23.89 -10.50
CA THR A 142 -4.24 23.60 -10.05
C THR A 142 -4.06 22.11 -9.82
N ARG A 143 -5.00 21.46 -9.11
CA ARG A 143 -5.01 20.02 -8.90
C ARG A 143 -5.00 19.25 -10.20
N SER A 144 -5.92 19.55 -11.11
CA SER A 144 -6.02 18.86 -12.40
C SER A 144 -4.72 19.02 -13.20
N ARG A 145 -4.10 20.21 -13.17
CA ARG A 145 -2.81 20.44 -13.85
C ARG A 145 -1.67 19.66 -13.23
N ILE A 146 -1.58 19.61 -11.91
CA ILE A 146 -0.53 18.84 -11.22
C ILE A 146 -0.73 17.34 -11.50
N ALA A 147 -1.95 16.82 -11.36
CA ALA A 147 -2.26 15.42 -11.64
C ALA A 147 -1.94 15.04 -13.10
N ASN A 148 -2.24 15.91 -14.06
CA ASN A 148 -1.91 15.68 -15.47
C ASN A 148 -0.40 15.76 -15.75
N ALA A 149 0.33 16.66 -15.08
CA ALA A 149 1.76 16.81 -15.27
C ALA A 149 2.58 15.74 -14.53
N LEU A 150 2.06 15.22 -13.42
CA LEU A 150 2.70 14.27 -12.52
C LEU A 150 1.73 13.11 -12.18
N PRO A 151 1.35 12.27 -13.16
CA PRO A 151 0.32 11.24 -12.99
C PRO A 151 0.67 10.14 -11.99
N ALA A 152 1.93 10.06 -11.57
CA ALA A 152 2.46 9.10 -10.61
C ALA A 152 2.27 9.51 -9.13
N LEU A 153 1.78 10.72 -8.85
CA LEU A 153 1.59 11.23 -7.49
C LEU A 153 0.09 11.37 -7.21
N LEU A 154 -0.38 10.76 -6.13
CA LEU A 154 -1.72 11.09 -5.61
C LEU A 154 -1.72 12.58 -5.24
N LEU A 155 -2.80 13.29 -5.58
CA LEU A 155 -3.00 14.65 -5.10
C LEU A 155 -4.14 14.66 -4.11
N SER A 156 -3.83 14.96 -2.86
CA SER A 156 -4.79 15.26 -1.82
C SER A 156 -5.03 16.78 -1.80
N VAL A 157 -6.29 17.19 -1.91
CA VAL A 157 -6.68 18.56 -1.52
C VAL A 157 -6.99 18.42 -0.04
N VAL A 158 -6.12 18.96 0.79
CA VAL A 158 -6.35 19.00 2.22
C VAL A 158 -6.70 20.45 2.55
N LEU A 159 -7.80 20.61 3.29
CA LEU A 159 -8.11 21.87 3.95
C LEU A 159 -7.04 22.05 5.03
N CYS A 160 -5.92 22.72 4.77
CA CYS A 160 -5.12 23.25 5.89
C CYS A 160 -5.08 24.77 5.84
N GLY A 161 -5.24 25.30 7.03
CA GLY A 161 -5.52 26.68 7.31
C GLY A 161 -4.28 27.41 7.77
N ASN A 162 -3.41 27.92 6.89
CA ASN A 162 -2.09 28.39 7.29
C ASN A 162 -1.47 27.28 8.16
N LEU A 163 -0.99 26.19 7.56
CA LEU A 163 -0.11 25.19 8.19
C LEU A 163 -0.65 24.52 9.49
N ASP A 164 -1.96 24.56 9.81
CA ASP A 164 -2.52 23.88 10.98
C ASP A 164 -2.98 22.45 10.64
N LEU A 165 -2.49 21.48 11.43
CA LEU A 165 -3.12 20.19 11.67
C LEU A 165 -3.66 20.27 13.10
N ASP A 166 -4.83 20.89 13.27
CA ASP A 166 -5.56 20.76 14.52
C ASP A 166 -6.26 19.39 14.51
N PRO A 167 -5.88 18.43 15.39
CA PRO A 167 -6.61 17.17 15.51
C PRO A 167 -8.07 17.38 15.93
N GLU A 168 -8.45 18.55 16.45
CA GLU A 168 -9.85 18.89 16.76
C GLU A 168 -10.61 19.45 15.54
N ALA A 169 -9.95 20.03 14.52
CA ALA A 169 -10.65 20.56 13.33
C ALA A 169 -11.20 19.46 12.40
N MET A 170 -10.73 18.21 12.52
CA MET A 170 -11.40 17.05 11.89
C MET A 170 -12.86 16.88 12.37
N THR A 171 -13.24 17.46 13.52
CA THR A 171 -14.64 17.41 13.99
C THR A 171 -15.55 18.47 13.34
N LEU A 172 -15.00 19.55 12.79
CA LEU A 172 -15.76 20.60 12.09
C LEU A 172 -16.01 20.26 10.61
N ASP A 173 -15.15 19.44 9.99
CA ASP A 173 -15.40 18.87 8.66
C ASP A 173 -16.59 17.87 8.67
N GLU A 174 -16.90 17.25 9.82
CA GLU A 174 -18.16 16.52 9.99
C GLU A 174 -19.39 17.45 10.05
N GLU A 175 -19.23 18.70 10.47
CA GLU A 175 -20.34 19.66 10.60
C GLU A 175 -20.65 20.39 9.28
N MET A 176 -19.64 20.66 8.43
CA MET A 176 -19.86 21.21 7.09
C MET A 176 -20.41 20.20 6.07
N LEU A 177 -20.24 18.89 6.31
CA LEU A 177 -20.96 17.84 5.60
C LEU A 177 -22.43 17.69 6.09
N ASN A 178 -22.84 18.44 7.12
CA ASN A 178 -24.14 18.38 7.78
C ASN A 178 -24.98 19.68 7.65
N LEU A 179 -25.11 20.22 6.43
CA LEU A 179 -26.26 21.07 6.08
C LEU A 179 -27.20 20.32 5.12
N PRO A 180 -28.51 20.55 5.20
CA PRO A 180 -29.45 19.53 5.66
C PRO A 180 -29.99 18.68 4.51
N SER A 181 -29.60 17.40 4.46
CA SER A 181 -30.52 16.39 3.93
C SER A 181 -31.54 16.09 5.02
N ASN A 182 -32.74 16.61 4.86
CA ASN A 182 -33.90 16.23 5.68
C ASN A 182 -34.09 14.71 5.66
N SER A 183 -33.50 14.01 6.62
CA SER A 183 -33.93 12.66 7.00
C SER A 183 -33.61 12.41 8.47
N MET A 184 -34.68 12.38 9.23
CA MET A 184 -34.82 12.28 10.67
C MET A 184 -34.41 10.89 11.21
N GLU A 185 -33.24 10.35 10.84
CA GLU A 185 -32.83 8.97 11.18
C GLU A 185 -31.50 8.84 11.96
N SER A 186 -30.75 9.91 12.26
CA SER A 186 -29.45 9.79 12.95
C SER A 186 -29.54 9.42 14.45
N PHE A 187 -30.73 9.43 15.06
CA PHE A 187 -30.93 8.99 16.46
C PHE A 187 -31.27 7.49 16.58
N SER A 188 -30.63 6.65 15.77
CA SER A 188 -30.77 5.19 15.88
C SER A 188 -29.86 4.67 17.00
N ALA A 189 -30.46 4.10 18.06
CA ALA A 189 -29.82 3.43 19.20
C ALA A 189 -28.91 2.21 18.84
N ARG A 190 -28.51 2.05 17.58
CA ARG A 190 -27.69 0.94 17.06
C ARG A 190 -26.23 1.32 16.75
N TRP A 191 -25.92 2.60 16.74
CA TRP A 191 -24.53 3.07 16.64
C TRP A 191 -24.04 3.42 18.05
N PRO A 192 -22.80 3.06 18.43
CA PRO A 192 -22.23 3.57 19.68
C PRO A 192 -22.25 5.09 19.64
N ASP A 193 -22.79 5.71 20.69
CA ASP A 193 -22.73 7.15 20.85
C ASP A 193 -21.31 7.52 21.30
N PHE A 194 -20.49 7.98 20.37
CA PHE A 194 -19.10 8.34 20.65
C PHE A 194 -18.96 9.71 21.33
N THR A 195 -20.07 10.35 21.69
CA THR A 195 -20.07 11.65 22.40
C THR A 195 -19.98 11.50 23.92
N GLY A 196 -20.08 10.27 24.45
CA GLY A 196 -19.98 9.97 25.87
C GLY A 196 -18.54 9.81 26.38
N SER A 197 -18.32 10.19 27.65
CA SER A 197 -17.06 9.94 28.35
C SER A 197 -16.72 8.43 28.33
N PRO A 198 -15.50 8.01 27.95
CA PRO A 198 -15.14 6.60 27.71
C PRO A 198 -15.23 5.69 28.95
N ASN A 199 -15.52 6.25 30.12
CA ASN A 199 -15.67 5.54 31.37
C ASN A 199 -17.13 5.27 31.79
N SER A 200 -18.14 5.81 31.07
CA SER A 200 -19.54 5.72 31.51
C SER A 200 -20.44 4.77 30.70
N GLU A 201 -20.01 4.27 29.54
CA GLU A 201 -20.86 3.40 28.73
C GLU A 201 -20.50 1.91 28.84
N THR A 202 -21.51 1.10 29.20
CA THR A 202 -21.43 -0.35 29.11
C THR A 202 -21.35 -0.79 27.64
N ARG A 203 -20.16 -1.25 27.22
CA ARG A 203 -19.91 -1.82 25.89
C ARG A 203 -21.00 -2.82 25.50
N ASN A 204 -21.49 -2.77 24.26
CA ASN A 204 -22.35 -3.81 23.73
C ASN A 204 -21.51 -5.10 23.50
N PRO A 205 -21.68 -6.17 24.31
CA PRO A 205 -20.90 -7.40 24.19
C PRO A 205 -21.26 -8.20 22.93
N SER A 206 -22.36 -7.85 22.26
CA SER A 206 -22.79 -8.48 21.01
C SER A 206 -22.25 -7.77 19.75
N SER A 207 -21.52 -6.66 19.91
CA SER A 207 -20.90 -5.97 18.78
C SER A 207 -19.75 -6.81 18.19
N PRO A 208 -19.74 -7.06 16.87
CA PRO A 208 -18.63 -7.72 16.18
C PRO A 208 -17.29 -7.03 16.43
N TRP A 209 -17.30 -5.70 16.60
CA TRP A 209 -16.11 -4.90 16.86
C TRP A 209 -15.53 -5.14 18.25
N THR A 210 -16.37 -5.26 19.27
CA THR A 210 -15.95 -5.62 20.64
C THR A 210 -15.26 -6.99 20.65
N ASN A 211 -15.79 -7.95 19.88
CA ASN A 211 -15.27 -9.31 19.82
C ASN A 211 -13.92 -9.39 19.06
N VAL A 212 -13.81 -8.66 17.94
CA VAL A 212 -12.55 -8.51 17.21
C VAL A 212 -11.49 -7.81 18.07
N GLU A 213 -11.88 -6.76 18.78
CA GLU A 213 -10.99 -6.01 19.67
C GLU A 213 -10.39 -6.94 20.75
N HIS A 214 -11.21 -7.80 21.36
CA HIS A 214 -10.77 -8.80 22.34
C HIS A 214 -9.78 -9.81 21.74
N LEU A 215 -10.04 -10.31 20.52
CA LEU A 215 -9.18 -11.30 19.87
C LEU A 215 -7.79 -10.76 19.51
N VAL A 216 -7.70 -9.47 19.19
CA VAL A 216 -6.42 -8.84 18.80
C VAL A 216 -5.74 -8.13 19.97
N HIS A 217 -6.39 -8.02 21.14
CA HIS A 217 -5.90 -7.25 22.27
C HIS A 217 -4.56 -7.79 22.80
N GLU A 218 -4.44 -9.11 22.93
CA GLU A 218 -3.22 -9.75 23.44
C GLU A 218 -2.04 -9.73 22.45
N LEU A 219 -2.32 -9.50 21.16
CA LEU A 219 -1.29 -9.47 20.10
C LEU A 219 -0.62 -8.09 19.96
N ARG A 220 -1.06 -7.07 20.71
CA ARG A 220 -0.57 -5.70 20.59
C ARG A 220 0.89 -5.57 21.05
N ASN A 221 1.60 -4.59 20.50
CA ASN A 221 3.00 -4.31 20.87
C ASN A 221 3.09 -3.35 22.08
N TYR A 222 2.12 -2.43 22.20
CA TYR A 222 2.14 -1.34 23.17
C TYR A 222 0.74 -1.14 23.79
N ARG A 223 0.67 -0.46 24.93
CA ARG A 223 -0.60 -0.09 25.58
C ARG A 223 -1.34 0.94 24.73
N ASP A 224 -2.66 0.90 24.76
CA ASP A 224 -3.45 1.89 24.03
C ASP A 224 -3.33 3.27 24.69
N ALA A 225 -3.35 4.33 23.89
CA ALA A 225 -3.37 5.71 24.41
C ALA A 225 -4.76 6.10 24.95
N ALA A 226 -5.81 5.47 24.39
CA ALA A 226 -7.20 5.52 24.83
C ALA A 226 -7.87 4.17 24.52
N LEU A 227 -8.91 3.79 25.27
CA LEU A 227 -9.73 2.61 24.95
C LEU A 227 -10.13 2.65 23.47
N GLN A 228 -9.86 1.57 22.73
CA GLN A 228 -10.16 1.38 21.29
C GLN A 228 -9.20 2.03 20.28
N THR A 229 -8.11 2.68 20.71
CA THR A 229 -7.07 3.16 19.79
C THR A 229 -5.95 2.12 19.66
N GLN A 230 -6.01 1.30 18.61
CA GLN A 230 -4.97 0.31 18.35
C GLN A 230 -3.67 1.01 17.97
N ARG A 231 -2.64 0.90 18.81
CA ARG A 231 -1.34 1.54 18.58
C ARG A 231 -0.24 0.53 18.31
N GLN A 232 0.52 0.75 17.23
CA GLN A 232 1.67 -0.09 16.86
C GLN A 232 3.02 0.56 17.14
N TRP A 233 3.03 1.78 17.66
CA TRP A 233 4.22 2.56 18.01
C TRP A 233 4.28 2.85 19.52
N PRO A 234 5.48 3.01 20.09
CA PRO A 234 5.63 3.39 21.48
C PRO A 234 5.24 4.86 21.68
N MET A 235 4.62 5.20 22.80
CA MET A 235 4.52 6.59 23.26
C MET A 235 5.49 6.82 24.41
N HIS A 236 5.62 8.08 24.81
CA HIS A 236 6.29 8.41 26.05
C HIS A 236 5.53 7.78 27.22
N ASP A 237 6.24 7.07 28.10
CA ASP A 237 5.66 6.36 29.23
C ASP A 237 4.91 7.36 30.12
N ALA A 238 3.63 7.08 30.36
CA ALA A 238 2.75 7.93 31.18
C ALA A 238 3.24 8.07 32.63
N THR A 239 4.16 7.21 33.08
CA THR A 239 4.81 7.32 34.38
C THR A 239 5.96 8.33 34.41
N CYS A 240 6.36 8.90 33.27
CA CYS A 240 7.37 9.94 33.26
C CYS A 240 6.80 11.26 33.81
N PRO A 241 7.34 11.78 34.93
CA PRO A 241 6.81 13.00 35.54
C PRO A 241 7.31 14.27 34.83
N VAL A 242 8.16 14.15 33.82
CA VAL A 242 8.79 15.29 33.15
C VAL A 242 7.98 15.62 31.89
N PRO A 243 7.25 16.75 31.88
CA PRO A 243 6.54 17.19 30.68
C PRO A 243 7.55 17.41 29.55
N ASN A 244 7.21 16.94 28.35
CA ASN A 244 8.05 17.02 27.14
C ASN A 244 9.42 16.32 27.25
N CYS A 245 9.52 15.28 28.06
CA CYS A 245 10.72 14.45 28.08
C CYS A 245 10.95 13.80 26.70
N THR A 246 12.19 13.86 26.22
CA THR A 246 12.64 13.24 24.95
C THR A 246 13.64 12.13 25.20
N GLU A 247 13.91 11.80 26.47
CA GLU A 247 14.88 10.77 26.80
C GLU A 247 14.36 9.39 26.39
N PHE A 248 15.13 8.68 25.57
CA PHE A 248 14.81 7.32 25.11
C PHE A 248 14.47 6.34 26.23
N LYS A 249 15.00 6.55 27.44
CA LYS A 249 14.73 5.71 28.61
C LYS A 249 13.29 5.82 29.10
N CYS A 250 12.58 6.87 28.72
CA CYS A 250 11.21 7.15 29.09
C CYS A 250 10.21 6.83 27.98
N ILE A 251 10.66 6.25 26.87
CA ILE A 251 9.78 5.68 25.84
C ILE A 251 9.20 4.36 26.37
N GLU A 252 7.90 4.17 26.19
CA GLU A 252 7.19 2.98 26.61
C GLU A 252 7.84 1.73 26.04
N ARG A 253 8.17 0.79 26.92
CA ARG A 253 8.69 -0.52 26.52
C ARG A 253 7.55 -1.37 25.96
N PRO A 254 7.81 -2.15 24.89
CA PRO A 254 6.81 -3.10 24.41
C PRO A 254 6.31 -3.99 25.55
N ILE A 255 5.02 -4.31 25.53
CA ILE A 255 4.42 -5.19 26.54
C ILE A 255 5.20 -6.50 26.53
N ALA A 256 5.69 -6.92 27.70
CA ALA A 256 6.44 -8.16 27.83
C ALA A 256 5.55 -9.32 27.36
N ARG A 257 5.97 -9.98 26.29
CA ARG A 257 5.22 -11.07 25.68
C ARG A 257 5.58 -12.37 26.36
N THR A 258 4.56 -13.17 26.64
CA THR A 258 4.80 -14.55 27.03
C THR A 258 5.32 -15.35 25.83
N GLN A 259 6.02 -16.44 26.10
CA GLN A 259 6.47 -17.38 25.06
C GLN A 259 5.30 -17.83 24.17
N HIS A 260 4.12 -18.01 24.77
CA HIS A 260 2.88 -18.34 24.06
C HIS A 260 2.47 -17.24 23.06
N ILE A 261 2.49 -15.96 23.44
CA ILE A 261 2.18 -14.84 22.52
C ILE A 261 3.21 -14.75 21.39
N HIS A 262 4.49 -15.00 21.66
CA HIS A 262 5.51 -15.06 20.62
C HIS A 262 5.27 -16.20 19.63
N GLU A 263 4.87 -17.37 20.12
CA GLU A 263 4.48 -18.51 19.28
C GLU A 263 3.21 -18.23 18.47
N GLU A 264 2.21 -17.57 19.05
CA GLU A 264 0.98 -17.17 18.35
C GLU A 264 1.23 -16.07 17.32
N ILE A 265 2.12 -15.12 17.57
CA ILE A 265 2.55 -14.13 16.56
C ILE A 265 3.35 -14.80 15.44
N GLY A 266 4.24 -15.74 15.76
CA GLY A 266 4.99 -16.50 14.75
C GLY A 266 4.08 -17.38 13.89
N ARG A 267 3.12 -18.07 14.52
CA ARG A 267 2.06 -18.81 13.84
C ARG A 267 1.21 -17.87 13.01
N ALA A 268 0.69 -16.79 13.57
CA ALA A 268 -0.10 -15.81 12.86
C ALA A 268 0.71 -15.24 11.69
N LYS A 269 1.96 -14.80 11.81
CA LYS A 269 2.70 -14.19 10.69
C LYS A 269 2.88 -15.13 9.48
N THR A 270 3.13 -16.41 9.74
CA THR A 270 3.39 -17.43 8.70
C THR A 270 2.10 -18.06 8.19
N MET A 271 1.15 -18.33 9.08
CA MET A 271 -0.19 -18.83 8.79
C MET A 271 -1.04 -17.74 8.12
N TRP A 272 -0.91 -16.46 8.47
CA TRP A 272 -1.69 -15.34 7.92
C TRP A 272 -1.29 -14.99 6.49
N LEU A 273 -0.08 -15.34 6.03
CA LEU A 273 0.27 -15.27 4.60
C LEU A 273 -0.41 -16.38 3.80
N TRP A 274 -0.46 -17.61 4.32
CA TRP A 274 -1.06 -18.76 3.63
C TRP A 274 -2.60 -18.80 3.75
N PHE A 275 -3.13 -18.33 4.87
CA PHE A 275 -4.56 -18.30 5.16
C PHE A 275 -5.20 -16.94 4.86
N ARG A 276 -4.45 -15.92 4.44
CA ARG A 276 -5.01 -14.61 4.06
C ARG A 276 -6.16 -14.74 3.08
N GLY A 277 -6.01 -15.60 2.07
CA GLY A 277 -7.07 -15.86 1.09
C GLY A 277 -8.31 -16.52 1.71
N ARG A 278 -8.13 -17.52 2.57
CA ARG A 278 -9.23 -18.24 3.24
C ARG A 278 -9.92 -17.41 4.32
N ILE A 279 -9.16 -16.64 5.10
CA ILE A 279 -9.67 -15.72 6.13
C ILE A 279 -10.38 -14.54 5.46
N LYS A 280 -9.82 -13.96 4.40
CA LYS A 280 -10.53 -12.93 3.61
C LYS A 280 -11.81 -13.48 3.02
N ARG A 281 -11.77 -14.67 2.40
CA ARG A 281 -12.97 -15.32 1.88
C ARG A 281 -14.02 -15.57 2.97
N HIS A 282 -13.63 -16.17 4.09
CA HIS A 282 -14.54 -16.43 5.20
C HIS A 282 -15.09 -15.14 5.80
N TRP A 283 -14.27 -14.09 5.87
CA TRP A 283 -14.69 -12.78 6.35
C TRP A 283 -15.72 -12.17 5.39
N VAL A 284 -15.44 -12.17 4.08
CA VAL A 284 -16.37 -11.71 3.05
C VAL A 284 -17.67 -12.53 3.06
N GLU A 285 -17.59 -13.86 3.17
CA GLU A 285 -18.76 -14.75 3.28
C GLU A 285 -19.57 -14.47 4.54
N ARG A 286 -18.92 -14.14 5.66
CA ARG A 286 -19.60 -13.77 6.90
C ARG A 286 -20.22 -12.39 6.80
N VAL A 287 -19.56 -11.43 6.16
CA VAL A 287 -20.11 -10.10 5.87
C VAL A 287 -21.34 -10.23 4.97
N TRP A 288 -21.30 -11.04 3.91
CA TRP A 288 -22.50 -11.37 3.14
C TRP A 288 -23.59 -11.97 4.01
N GLY A 289 -23.33 -13.08 4.72
CA GLY A 289 -24.37 -13.72 5.53
C GLY A 289 -24.96 -12.82 6.63
N THR A 290 -24.21 -11.81 7.08
CA THR A 290 -24.66 -10.88 8.14
C THR A 290 -25.47 -9.71 7.56
N TYR A 291 -25.14 -9.24 6.36
CA TYR A 291 -25.73 -8.03 5.77
C TYR A 291 -26.52 -8.28 4.47
N GLU A 292 -26.68 -9.54 4.03
CA GLU A 292 -27.44 -9.91 2.82
C GLU A 292 -28.90 -9.45 2.89
N LEU A 293 -29.45 -9.33 4.11
CA LEU A 293 -30.82 -8.92 4.35
C LEU A 293 -30.88 -7.63 5.16
N ARG A 294 -31.56 -6.62 4.60
CA ARG A 294 -31.80 -5.32 5.22
C ARG A 294 -33.30 -5.06 5.35
N HIS A 295 -33.70 -4.37 6.41
CA HIS A 295 -35.06 -3.86 6.51
C HIS A 295 -35.17 -2.56 5.68
N PRO A 296 -36.03 -2.52 4.65
CA PRO A 296 -36.09 -1.39 3.72
C PRO A 296 -36.65 -0.11 4.37
N VAL A 297 -37.46 -0.23 5.44
CA VAL A 297 -38.03 0.91 6.17
C VAL A 297 -38.21 0.53 7.66
N GLY A 298 -37.27 0.92 8.50
CA GLY A 298 -37.35 0.76 9.96
C GLY A 298 -37.36 -0.69 10.50
N PRO A 299 -37.43 -0.87 11.84
CA PRO A 299 -37.21 -2.17 12.51
C PRO A 299 -38.28 -3.25 12.26
N ARG A 300 -39.36 -2.96 11.52
CA ARG A 300 -40.55 -3.83 11.42
C ARG A 300 -40.96 -4.21 10.00
N GLY A 301 -40.22 -3.80 8.97
CA GLY A 301 -40.48 -4.21 7.59
C GLY A 301 -40.06 -5.66 7.32
N PRO A 302 -40.57 -6.32 6.27
CA PRO A 302 -40.01 -7.58 5.80
C PRO A 302 -38.55 -7.38 5.36
N MET A 303 -37.67 -8.35 5.64
CA MET A 303 -36.28 -8.29 5.18
C MET A 303 -36.23 -8.33 3.65
N ALA A 304 -35.57 -7.35 3.04
CA ALA A 304 -35.29 -7.29 1.61
C ALA A 304 -33.79 -7.49 1.36
N PRO A 305 -33.39 -8.06 0.22
CA PRO A 305 -31.97 -8.16 -0.15
C PRO A 305 -31.33 -6.77 -0.23
N ASP A 306 -30.13 -6.62 0.33
CA ASP A 306 -29.36 -5.37 0.20
C ASP A 306 -28.66 -5.32 -1.18
N GLU A 307 -29.00 -4.32 -2.00
CA GLU A 307 -28.51 -4.19 -3.39
C GLU A 307 -26.98 -4.02 -3.44
N ASP A 308 -26.37 -3.34 -2.46
CA ASP A 308 -24.92 -3.13 -2.40
C ASP A 308 -24.21 -4.44 -2.09
N MET A 309 -24.78 -5.25 -1.19
CA MET A 309 -24.23 -6.57 -0.88
C MET A 309 -24.37 -7.55 -2.05
N VAL A 310 -25.44 -7.45 -2.84
CA VAL A 310 -25.61 -8.21 -4.09
C VAL A 310 -24.58 -7.78 -5.15
N ALA A 311 -24.34 -6.46 -5.29
CA ALA A 311 -23.32 -5.93 -6.18
C ALA A 311 -21.91 -6.38 -5.78
N LEU A 312 -21.57 -6.28 -4.48
CA LEU A 312 -20.30 -6.72 -3.92
C LEU A 312 -20.08 -8.23 -4.15
N ARG A 313 -21.12 -9.04 -3.93
CA ARG A 313 -21.07 -10.49 -4.19
C ARG A 313 -20.80 -10.75 -5.66
N ARG A 314 -21.49 -10.07 -6.58
CA ARG A 314 -21.28 -10.22 -8.03
C ARG A 314 -19.85 -9.85 -8.44
N ALA A 315 -19.30 -8.76 -7.91
CA ALA A 315 -17.97 -8.26 -8.25
C ALA A 315 -16.81 -9.15 -7.74
N THR A 316 -17.03 -9.87 -6.65
CA THR A 316 -15.97 -10.67 -6.00
C THR A 316 -16.09 -12.17 -6.28
N THR A 317 -17.22 -12.64 -6.80
CA THR A 317 -17.36 -14.02 -7.27
C THR A 317 -16.83 -14.16 -8.70
N LEU A 318 -15.75 -14.91 -8.87
CA LEU A 318 -15.27 -15.31 -10.20
C LEU A 318 -16.37 -16.09 -10.93
N THR A 319 -16.74 -15.60 -12.12
CA THR A 319 -17.69 -16.31 -12.98
C THR A 319 -17.09 -17.63 -13.48
N THR A 320 -17.95 -18.56 -13.89
CA THR A 320 -17.50 -19.81 -14.54
C THR A 320 -16.62 -19.54 -15.76
N GLN A 321 -16.87 -18.44 -16.47
CA GLN A 321 -16.05 -18.02 -17.61
C GLN A 321 -14.67 -17.55 -17.15
N SER A 322 -14.59 -16.73 -16.08
CA SER A 322 -13.32 -16.31 -15.47
C SER A 322 -12.48 -17.53 -15.05
N TRP A 323 -13.11 -18.54 -14.45
CA TRP A 323 -12.44 -19.80 -14.10
C TRP A 323 -11.90 -20.56 -15.31
N ARG A 324 -12.67 -20.65 -16.40
CA ARG A 324 -12.21 -21.30 -17.64
C ARG A 324 -11.00 -20.58 -18.24
N VAL A 325 -11.00 -19.24 -18.24
CA VAL A 325 -9.88 -18.43 -18.73
C VAL A 325 -8.64 -18.65 -17.85
N ILE A 326 -8.78 -18.62 -16.52
CA ILE A 326 -7.66 -18.84 -15.59
C ILE A 326 -7.07 -20.25 -15.78
N ILE A 327 -7.91 -21.28 -15.89
CA ILE A 327 -7.46 -22.66 -16.12
C ILE A 327 -6.78 -22.79 -17.48
N GLY A 328 -7.36 -22.21 -18.53
CA GLY A 328 -6.80 -22.22 -19.89
C GLY A 328 -5.42 -21.54 -19.95
N MET A 329 -5.30 -20.35 -19.36
CA MET A 329 -4.03 -19.62 -19.24
C MET A 329 -3.00 -20.42 -18.43
N THR A 330 -3.40 -21.00 -17.31
CA THR A 330 -2.50 -21.80 -16.46
C THR A 330 -1.99 -23.05 -17.20
N LEU A 331 -2.87 -23.74 -17.93
CA LEU A 331 -2.49 -24.89 -18.76
C LEU A 331 -1.55 -24.45 -19.89
N LEU A 332 -1.84 -23.35 -20.57
CA LEU A 332 -0.98 -22.82 -21.64
C LEU A 332 0.41 -22.45 -21.10
N LEU A 333 0.46 -21.73 -19.98
CA LEU A 333 1.70 -21.34 -19.30
C LEU A 333 2.49 -22.52 -18.74
N MET A 334 1.85 -23.65 -18.45
CA MET A 334 2.56 -24.88 -18.07
C MET A 334 3.01 -25.71 -19.27
N VAL A 335 2.13 -25.90 -20.26
CA VAL A 335 2.35 -26.80 -21.39
C VAL A 335 3.39 -26.22 -22.36
N VAL A 336 3.35 -24.90 -22.62
CA VAL A 336 4.27 -24.27 -23.57
C VAL A 336 5.74 -24.39 -23.12
N PRO A 337 6.13 -24.04 -21.88
CA PRO A 337 7.50 -24.25 -21.42
C PRO A 337 7.90 -25.72 -21.38
N PHE A 338 6.98 -26.64 -21.10
CA PHE A 338 7.26 -28.07 -21.09
C PHE A 338 7.57 -28.59 -22.51
N ILE A 339 6.77 -28.21 -23.51
CA ILE A 339 7.03 -28.53 -24.91
C ILE A 339 8.35 -27.90 -25.36
N LEU A 340 8.59 -26.62 -25.02
CA LEU A 340 9.84 -25.94 -25.36
C LEU A 340 11.05 -26.61 -24.71
N ALA A 341 10.95 -27.06 -23.46
CA ALA A 341 12.02 -27.79 -22.78
C ALA A 341 12.30 -29.13 -23.45
N ILE A 342 11.26 -29.88 -23.84
CA ILE A 342 11.40 -31.14 -24.60
C ILE A 342 12.07 -30.89 -25.95
N LEU A 343 11.59 -29.89 -26.71
CA LEU A 343 12.17 -29.54 -28.01
C LEU A 343 13.62 -29.09 -27.85
N THR A 344 13.91 -28.25 -26.86
CA THR A 344 15.27 -27.79 -26.56
C THR A 344 16.17 -28.98 -26.21
N ALA A 345 15.73 -29.88 -25.33
CA ALA A 345 16.48 -31.11 -25.01
C ALA A 345 16.68 -32.01 -26.24
N PHE A 346 15.68 -32.10 -27.12
CA PHE A 346 15.76 -32.87 -28.36
C PHE A 346 16.79 -32.28 -29.34
N TYR A 347 16.86 -30.95 -29.46
CA TYR A 347 17.74 -30.26 -30.43
C TYR A 347 19.10 -29.81 -29.85
N THR A 348 19.36 -29.95 -28.55
CA THR A 348 20.65 -29.58 -27.94
C THR A 348 21.77 -30.55 -28.39
N PRO A 349 22.96 -30.06 -28.81
CA PRO A 349 24.06 -30.88 -29.30
C PRO A 349 24.60 -31.91 -28.27
N GLN A 350 25.26 -32.94 -28.80
CA GLN A 350 25.44 -34.28 -28.23
C GLN A 350 26.07 -34.39 -26.83
N LEU A 351 26.80 -33.38 -26.32
CA LEU A 351 27.52 -33.49 -25.05
C LEU A 351 26.62 -33.42 -23.80
N CYS A 352 25.56 -32.60 -23.81
CA CYS A 352 24.59 -32.56 -22.70
C CYS A 352 23.54 -33.68 -22.77
N ARG A 353 23.39 -34.33 -23.93
CA ARG A 353 22.54 -35.51 -24.09
C ARG A 353 23.01 -36.66 -23.21
N ILE A 354 24.31 -36.85 -22.98
CA ILE A 354 24.84 -38.02 -22.26
C ILE A 354 24.33 -38.10 -20.81
N ILE A 355 24.27 -36.97 -20.09
CA ILE A 355 23.86 -36.92 -18.68
C ILE A 355 22.33 -37.06 -18.55
N LEU A 356 21.57 -36.38 -19.41
CA LEU A 356 20.10 -36.47 -19.46
C LEU A 356 19.62 -37.83 -20.00
N TRP A 357 20.37 -38.44 -20.92
CA TRP A 357 20.11 -39.77 -21.47
C TRP A 357 20.45 -40.89 -20.47
N LEU A 358 21.54 -40.74 -19.70
CA LEU A 358 21.85 -41.59 -18.54
C LEU A 358 20.72 -41.58 -17.49
N TRP A 359 20.03 -40.44 -17.34
CA TRP A 359 18.92 -40.29 -16.39
C TRP A 359 17.58 -40.76 -16.96
N ALA A 360 17.28 -40.49 -18.23
CA ALA A 360 15.95 -40.69 -18.80
C ALA A 360 15.76 -42.00 -19.58
N TYR A 361 16.79 -42.53 -20.25
CA TYR A 361 16.62 -43.57 -21.28
C TYR A 361 17.87 -44.42 -21.49
N ALA A 362 18.48 -44.92 -20.41
CA ALA A 362 19.69 -45.70 -20.52
C ALA A 362 19.40 -47.12 -21.06
N GLY A 363 19.29 -47.27 -22.38
CA GLY A 363 19.75 -48.50 -23.02
C GLY A 363 21.27 -48.63 -22.81
N ALA A 364 21.80 -49.85 -22.77
CA ALA A 364 23.24 -50.01 -22.55
C ALA A 364 24.05 -49.39 -23.72
N PRO A 365 25.11 -48.61 -23.45
CA PRO A 365 25.95 -48.01 -24.49
C PRO A 365 26.58 -49.09 -25.39
N GLU A 366 26.71 -48.76 -26.69
CA GLU A 366 27.30 -49.64 -27.69
C GLU A 366 28.77 -49.99 -27.39
N GLU A 367 29.23 -51.10 -27.96
CA GLU A 367 30.56 -51.64 -27.70
C GLU A 367 31.66 -50.65 -28.14
N GLY A 368 32.55 -50.29 -27.20
CA GLY A 368 33.73 -49.43 -27.46
C GLY A 368 33.69 -48.05 -26.80
N ALA A 369 32.53 -47.57 -26.34
CA ALA A 369 32.41 -46.22 -25.76
C ALA A 369 32.64 -46.14 -24.25
N CYS A 370 32.48 -47.25 -23.51
CA CYS A 370 32.48 -47.25 -22.05
C CYS A 370 33.23 -48.47 -21.45
N PRO A 371 33.67 -48.39 -20.19
CA PRO A 371 34.26 -49.51 -19.44
C PRO A 371 33.38 -50.77 -19.46
N HIS A 372 33.99 -51.95 -19.35
CA HIS A 372 33.32 -53.26 -19.45
C HIS A 372 32.09 -53.42 -18.53
N ILE A 373 32.07 -52.73 -17.39
CA ILE A 373 30.96 -52.76 -16.42
C ILE A 373 29.69 -52.12 -16.99
N LEU A 374 29.85 -51.04 -17.78
CA LEU A 374 28.77 -50.17 -18.24
C LEU A 374 28.28 -50.52 -19.66
N ARG A 375 29.07 -51.21 -20.49
CA ARG A 375 28.71 -51.52 -21.88
C ARG A 375 27.56 -52.53 -22.03
N LYS A 376 26.94 -52.57 -23.21
CA LYS A 376 26.00 -53.63 -23.63
C LYS A 376 26.66 -55.01 -23.43
N GLY A 377 25.97 -55.92 -22.75
CA GLY A 377 26.50 -57.23 -22.35
C GLY A 377 27.39 -57.25 -21.09
N GLY A 378 27.72 -56.08 -20.51
CA GLY A 378 28.42 -55.92 -19.24
C GLY A 378 27.58 -56.31 -18.01
N PHE A 379 28.16 -56.20 -16.82
CA PHE A 379 27.52 -56.60 -15.56
C PHE A 379 26.17 -55.89 -15.37
N LEU A 380 26.12 -54.57 -15.55
CA LEU A 380 24.90 -53.78 -15.35
C LEU A 380 23.79 -54.12 -16.37
N HIS A 381 24.15 -54.43 -17.61
CA HIS A 381 23.20 -54.89 -18.62
C HIS A 381 22.63 -56.26 -18.27
N ARG A 382 23.47 -57.19 -17.79
CA ARG A 382 23.02 -58.53 -17.39
C ARG A 382 22.15 -58.52 -16.13
N THR A 383 22.34 -57.55 -15.24
CA THR A 383 21.53 -57.39 -14.03
C THR A 383 20.21 -56.63 -14.27
N GLY A 384 19.89 -56.26 -15.52
CA GLY A 384 18.65 -55.56 -15.87
C GLY A 384 18.65 -54.05 -15.52
N PHE A 385 19.82 -53.47 -15.22
CA PHE A 385 19.94 -52.06 -14.79
C PHE A 385 19.43 -51.07 -15.86
N TYR A 386 19.62 -51.41 -17.13
CA TYR A 386 19.29 -50.57 -18.29
C TYR A 386 17.86 -50.76 -18.83
N THR A 387 17.05 -51.60 -18.19
CA THR A 387 15.66 -51.84 -18.61
C THR A 387 14.68 -51.61 -17.45
N PRO A 388 14.70 -50.43 -16.79
CA PRO A 388 13.83 -50.17 -15.64
C PRO A 388 12.34 -50.16 -15.98
N THR A 389 11.99 -50.03 -17.28
CA THR A 389 10.60 -50.00 -17.76
C THR A 389 9.97 -51.37 -17.95
N ASP A 390 10.68 -52.47 -17.70
CA ASP A 390 10.09 -53.82 -17.81
C ASP A 390 9.22 -54.14 -16.58
N ILE A 391 7.95 -53.74 -16.66
CA ILE A 391 6.93 -53.91 -15.62
C ILE A 391 6.65 -55.40 -15.34
N SER A 392 7.02 -56.31 -16.24
CA SER A 392 6.80 -57.75 -16.04
C SER A 392 7.54 -58.27 -14.81
N SER A 393 8.72 -57.72 -14.51
CA SER A 393 9.56 -58.06 -13.36
C SER A 393 8.97 -57.66 -12.00
N LEU A 394 8.10 -56.65 -11.97
CA LEU A 394 7.40 -56.19 -10.77
C LEU A 394 6.14 -57.01 -10.46
N ARG A 395 5.61 -57.76 -11.44
CA ARG A 395 4.35 -58.50 -11.30
C ARG A 395 4.54 -59.97 -10.92
N SER A 396 5.70 -60.56 -11.19
CA SER A 396 6.01 -61.94 -10.82
C SER A 396 6.43 -62.06 -9.36
N ARG A 397 5.77 -62.95 -8.59
CA ARG A 397 6.07 -63.19 -7.18
C ARG A 397 7.48 -63.75 -6.97
N ASP A 398 8.00 -64.47 -7.95
CA ASP A 398 9.30 -65.15 -7.84
C ASP A 398 10.49 -64.19 -8.07
N THR A 399 10.24 -62.98 -8.58
CA THR A 399 11.29 -61.99 -8.90
C THR A 399 11.31 -60.77 -7.98
N LEU A 400 10.43 -60.72 -6.96
CA LEU A 400 10.23 -59.57 -6.06
C LEU A 400 11.46 -59.14 -5.26
N PHE A 401 12.50 -59.98 -5.15
CA PHE A 401 13.75 -59.65 -4.44
C PHE A 401 15.00 -59.62 -5.33
N THR A 402 14.82 -59.57 -6.64
CA THR A 402 15.96 -59.44 -7.56
C THR A 402 16.49 -58.00 -7.54
N LEU A 403 17.80 -57.84 -7.77
CA LEU A 403 18.44 -56.51 -7.88
C LEU A 403 17.76 -55.65 -8.97
N SER A 404 17.24 -56.28 -10.02
CA SER A 404 16.46 -55.64 -11.08
C SER A 404 15.13 -55.09 -10.56
N SER A 405 14.39 -55.84 -9.74
CA SER A 405 13.12 -55.39 -9.15
C SER A 405 13.32 -54.22 -8.18
N LEU A 406 14.38 -54.30 -7.34
CA LEU A 406 14.77 -53.21 -6.44
C LEU A 406 15.13 -51.94 -7.23
N TRP A 407 15.89 -52.08 -8.31
CA TRP A 407 16.26 -50.95 -9.17
C TRP A 407 15.05 -50.32 -9.86
N SER A 408 14.16 -51.14 -10.43
CA SER A 408 12.91 -50.64 -11.02
C SER A 408 12.05 -49.90 -10.00
N PHE A 409 11.92 -50.42 -8.78
CA PHE A 409 11.18 -49.74 -7.71
C PHE A 409 11.79 -48.38 -7.33
N ILE A 410 13.12 -48.32 -7.17
CA ILE A 410 13.83 -47.06 -6.89
C ILE A 410 13.63 -46.09 -8.06
N TRP A 411 13.79 -46.55 -9.30
CA TRP A 411 13.66 -45.71 -10.48
C TRP A 411 12.25 -45.14 -10.62
N PHE A 412 11.20 -45.96 -10.50
CA PHE A 412 9.81 -45.48 -10.56
C PHE A 412 9.48 -44.55 -9.40
N SER A 413 9.96 -44.84 -8.19
CA SER A 413 9.75 -43.95 -7.03
C SER A 413 10.41 -42.59 -7.24
N LEU A 414 11.65 -42.56 -7.72
CA LEU A 414 12.36 -41.32 -8.02
C LEU A 414 11.72 -40.58 -9.21
N ALA A 415 11.32 -41.28 -10.27
CA ALA A 415 10.63 -40.69 -11.41
C ALA A 415 9.29 -40.06 -11.01
N VAL A 416 8.53 -40.71 -10.11
CA VAL A 416 7.29 -40.16 -9.55
C VAL A 416 7.57 -38.97 -8.66
N ILE A 417 8.54 -39.07 -7.72
CA ILE A 417 8.88 -37.98 -6.80
C ILE A 417 9.39 -36.76 -7.56
N PHE A 418 10.33 -36.92 -8.49
CA PHE A 418 10.89 -35.82 -9.26
C PHE A 418 9.95 -35.33 -10.36
N GLY A 419 9.16 -36.21 -10.97
CA GLY A 419 8.15 -35.84 -11.96
C GLY A 419 7.02 -35.03 -11.32
N LEU A 420 6.34 -35.59 -10.31
CA LEU A 420 5.27 -34.88 -9.60
C LEU A 420 5.80 -33.69 -8.81
N GLY A 421 6.97 -33.81 -8.18
CA GLY A 421 7.62 -32.71 -7.47
C GLY A 421 8.03 -31.58 -8.40
N GLY A 422 8.51 -31.89 -9.61
CA GLY A 422 8.82 -30.92 -10.65
C GLY A 422 7.56 -30.21 -11.14
N VAL A 423 6.48 -30.93 -11.41
CA VAL A 423 5.18 -30.35 -11.77
C VAL A 423 4.64 -29.46 -10.65
N PHE A 424 4.70 -29.93 -9.39
CA PHE A 424 4.23 -29.16 -8.24
C PHE A 424 5.08 -27.91 -8.00
N THR A 425 6.40 -28.00 -8.16
CA THR A 425 7.31 -26.86 -7.99
C THR A 425 7.16 -25.86 -9.13
N ALA A 426 6.97 -26.32 -10.37
CA ALA A 426 6.71 -25.45 -11.52
C ALA A 426 5.35 -24.77 -11.41
N THR A 427 4.29 -25.54 -11.10
CA THR A 427 2.94 -25.01 -10.90
C THR A 427 2.89 -24.06 -9.70
N GLY A 428 3.39 -24.51 -8.55
CA GLY A 428 3.42 -23.73 -7.32
C GLY A 428 4.32 -22.51 -7.43
N GLY A 429 5.46 -22.61 -8.10
CA GLY A 429 6.34 -21.49 -8.41
C GLY A 429 5.69 -20.48 -9.34
N THR A 430 5.00 -20.95 -10.39
CA THR A 430 4.25 -20.08 -11.31
C THR A 430 3.07 -19.43 -10.60
N VAL A 431 2.32 -20.16 -9.77
CA VAL A 431 1.21 -19.60 -8.97
C VAL A 431 1.73 -18.61 -7.94
N MET A 432 2.84 -18.89 -7.25
CA MET A 432 3.45 -17.95 -6.30
C MET A 432 4.04 -16.73 -7.01
N GLN A 433 4.62 -16.90 -8.19
CA GLN A 433 5.07 -15.79 -9.03
C GLN A 433 3.90 -14.98 -9.52
N LEU A 434 2.83 -15.60 -10.02
CA LEU A 434 1.59 -14.93 -10.37
C LEU A 434 1.04 -14.18 -9.15
N MET A 435 0.82 -14.82 -8.00
CA MET A 435 0.34 -14.16 -6.77
C MET A 435 1.29 -13.07 -6.23
N GLY A 436 2.60 -13.22 -6.41
CA GLY A 436 3.62 -12.25 -6.01
C GLY A 436 3.75 -11.07 -6.97
N VAL A 437 3.62 -11.31 -8.27
CA VAL A 437 3.57 -10.33 -9.36
C VAL A 437 2.22 -9.58 -9.34
N TYR A 438 1.12 -10.26 -8.98
CA TYR A 438 -0.19 -9.69 -8.68
C TYR A 438 -0.23 -8.88 -7.36
N ARG A 439 0.93 -8.67 -6.74
CA ARG A 439 1.10 -7.73 -5.63
C ARG A 439 1.77 -6.41 -6.06
N SER A 440 2.18 -6.29 -7.33
CA SER A 440 2.49 -4.99 -7.94
C SER A 440 1.17 -4.33 -8.37
N GLY A 441 1.04 -3.01 -8.18
CA GLY A 441 -0.22 -2.26 -8.32
C GLY A 441 -0.80 -2.15 -9.74
N PHE A 442 -0.50 -3.10 -10.63
CA PHE A 442 -1.10 -3.22 -11.97
C PHE A 442 -2.46 -3.97 -11.97
N CYS A 443 -3.02 -4.32 -10.79
CA CYS A 443 -4.06 -5.35 -10.68
C CYS A 443 -5.47 -4.85 -10.34
N ASP A 444 -5.82 -3.61 -10.67
CA ASP A 444 -7.22 -3.18 -10.70
C ASP A 444 -7.91 -3.48 -12.05
N LEU A 445 -7.24 -4.15 -12.98
CA LEU A 445 -7.81 -4.51 -14.28
C LEU A 445 -8.48 -5.89 -14.23
N ASP A 446 -9.81 -5.89 -14.35
CA ASP A 446 -10.64 -7.10 -14.50
C ASP A 446 -10.17 -7.94 -15.70
N ALA A 447 -10.34 -9.26 -15.63
CA ALA A 447 -9.89 -10.21 -16.65
C ALA A 447 -10.51 -9.95 -18.04
N GLU A 448 -11.66 -9.27 -18.08
CA GLU A 448 -12.31 -8.81 -19.32
C GLU A 448 -11.44 -7.82 -20.12
N TRP A 449 -10.57 -7.05 -19.45
CA TRP A 449 -9.70 -6.07 -20.10
C TRP A 449 -8.47 -6.70 -20.77
N TRP A 450 -8.15 -7.96 -20.50
CA TRP A 450 -6.93 -8.61 -21.00
C TRP A 450 -7.01 -8.97 -22.49
N ILE A 451 -8.22 -9.02 -23.04
CA ILE A 451 -8.48 -9.33 -24.45
C ILE A 451 -8.76 -8.08 -25.28
N ARG A 452 -8.83 -6.90 -24.65
CA ARG A 452 -8.99 -5.61 -25.32
C ARG A 452 -7.68 -5.19 -25.97
N THR A 453 -7.75 -4.53 -27.13
CA THR A 453 -6.57 -3.96 -27.79
C THR A 453 -5.95 -2.88 -26.90
N HIS A 454 -4.63 -2.72 -26.96
CA HIS A 454 -3.87 -1.82 -26.07
C HIS A 454 -4.45 -0.39 -25.98
N ASP A 455 -5.08 0.07 -27.07
CA ASP A 455 -5.67 1.40 -27.20
C ASP A 455 -6.97 1.58 -26.38
N GLU A 456 -7.59 0.48 -25.94
CA GLU A 456 -8.84 0.47 -25.17
C GLU A 456 -8.64 0.19 -23.68
N VAL A 457 -7.42 -0.16 -23.25
CA VAL A 457 -7.13 -0.48 -21.85
C VAL A 457 -6.66 0.79 -21.12
N PRO A 458 -7.37 1.29 -20.10
CA PRO A 458 -6.89 2.42 -19.31
C PRO A 458 -5.59 2.02 -18.61
N ILE A 459 -4.49 2.70 -18.95
CA ILE A 459 -3.16 2.42 -18.40
C ILE A 459 -3.11 2.90 -16.95
N VAL A 460 -3.28 1.99 -16.01
CA VAL A 460 -3.06 2.26 -14.58
C VAL A 460 -1.59 1.96 -14.28
N ILE A 461 -0.77 3.02 -14.19
CA ILE A 461 0.64 2.91 -13.75
C ILE A 461 0.66 3.19 -12.24
N SER A 462 0.85 2.15 -11.44
CA SER A 462 1.19 2.28 -10.02
C SER A 462 2.71 2.33 -9.87
N THR A 463 3.23 3.45 -9.35
CA THR A 463 4.63 3.57 -8.91
C THR A 463 4.73 3.47 -7.40
N ILE A 464 5.77 2.76 -6.96
CA ILE A 464 6.15 2.37 -5.58
C ILE A 464 6.27 3.57 -4.64
#